data_AF-A0A3N5S3E9-F1
#
_entry.id   AF-A0A3N5S3E9-F1
#
_cell.length_a   1.000
_cell.length_b   1.000
_cell.length_c   1.000
_cell.angle_alpha   90.00
_cell.angle_beta   90.00
_cell.angle_gamma   90.00
#
_symmetry.space_group_name_H-M   'P 1'
#
loop_
_entity.id
_entity.type
_entity.pdbx_description
1 polymer ?
#
loop_
_entity_poly.entity_id
_entity_poly.type
_entity_poly.pdbx_seq_one_letter_code
_entity_poly.pdbx_strand_id
1 'polypeptide(L)'
;VLFNANDDSQNYQVDELVGLDYILHPVLQVSTDLVVRTASFDKTSGIFSVPARTTAVYVLTRSAAEQLALLKMDVQKLVAENVLNAGQGKSLISKIDIALSRLAQGKEQKAVSTLQAFISQVNSLELEGILTFEQAEALRKAALDTITTIQND
;
A
#
# COMPACT_ATOMS: atom_id res chain seq x y z
N VAL A 1 -7.70 -12.40 11.98
CA VAL A 1 -9.14 -12.17 12.26
C VAL A 1 -9.38 -12.54 13.71
N LEU A 2 -10.10 -11.71 14.47
CA LEU A 2 -10.42 -11.95 15.88
C LEU A 2 -11.93 -11.91 16.09
N PHE A 3 -12.45 -12.85 16.88
CA PHE A 3 -13.86 -12.95 17.23
C PHE A 3 -13.99 -12.74 18.74
N ASN A 4 -14.67 -11.68 19.15
CA ASN A 4 -15.04 -11.48 20.55
C ASN A 4 -16.54 -11.75 20.72
N ALA A 5 -16.88 -12.92 21.23
CA ALA A 5 -18.27 -13.28 21.55
C ALA A 5 -18.72 -12.83 22.96
N ASN A 6 -17.81 -12.27 23.76
CA ASN A 6 -18.11 -11.82 25.12
C ASN A 6 -18.86 -10.49 25.14
N ASP A 7 -19.45 -10.19 26.28
CA ASP A 7 -20.22 -8.95 26.53
C ASP A 7 -19.31 -7.78 26.89
N ASP A 8 -18.03 -8.05 27.11
CA ASP A 8 -16.98 -7.08 27.42
C ASP A 8 -15.94 -7.03 26.30
N SER A 9 -15.31 -5.87 26.13
CA SER A 9 -14.14 -5.70 25.24
C SER A 9 -12.97 -6.59 25.68
N GLN A 10 -12.23 -7.12 24.70
CA GLN A 10 -11.08 -7.99 24.93
C GLN A 10 -9.81 -7.40 24.33
N ASN A 11 -8.70 -7.54 25.06
CA ASN A 11 -7.37 -7.18 24.59
C ASN A 11 -6.55 -8.46 24.39
N TYR A 12 -6.08 -8.68 23.18
CA TYR A 12 -5.26 -9.83 22.81
C TYR A 12 -3.85 -9.37 22.51
N GLN A 13 -2.89 -9.75 23.36
CA GLN A 13 -1.48 -9.49 23.12
C GLN A 13 -0.89 -10.61 22.26
N VAL A 14 -0.16 -10.25 21.20
CA VAL A 14 0.57 -11.18 20.34
C VAL A 14 1.97 -10.63 20.12
N ASP A 15 2.92 -11.12 20.92
CA ASP A 15 4.30 -10.59 20.97
C ASP A 15 5.01 -10.71 19.62
N GLU A 16 4.71 -11.75 18.83
CA GLU A 16 5.31 -11.97 17.51
C GLU A 16 4.91 -10.91 16.48
N LEU A 17 3.87 -10.11 16.75
CA LEU A 17 3.34 -9.10 15.83
C LEU A 17 3.73 -7.66 16.24
N VAL A 18 4.53 -7.50 17.28
CA VAL A 18 5.06 -6.19 17.70
C VAL A 18 5.86 -5.55 16.57
N GLY A 19 5.63 -4.26 16.34
CA GLY A 19 6.30 -3.44 15.33
C GLY A 19 5.75 -3.59 13.90
N LEU A 20 4.77 -4.48 13.67
CA LEU A 20 4.12 -4.62 12.37
C LEU A 20 2.97 -3.63 12.21
N ASP A 21 2.76 -3.09 11.01
CA ASP A 21 1.70 -2.10 10.76
C ASP A 21 0.35 -2.77 10.42
N TYR A 22 -0.21 -3.50 11.40
CA TYR A 22 -1.60 -3.95 11.29
C TYR A 22 -2.56 -2.79 11.45
N ILE A 23 -3.53 -2.72 10.53
CA ILE A 23 -4.66 -1.79 10.61
C ILE A 23 -5.96 -2.57 10.64
N LEU A 24 -7.01 -1.95 11.19
CA LEU A 24 -8.38 -2.45 11.00
C LEU A 24 -8.69 -2.48 9.50
N HIS A 25 -9.33 -3.53 9.01
CA HIS A 25 -9.65 -3.65 7.59
C HIS A 25 -10.43 -2.42 7.08
N PRO A 26 -10.13 -1.84 5.90
CA PRO A 26 -10.75 -0.60 5.44
C PRO A 26 -12.29 -0.61 5.46
N VAL A 27 -12.91 -1.73 5.06
CA VAL A 27 -14.38 -1.91 5.14
C VAL A 27 -14.92 -1.75 6.58
N LEU A 28 -14.16 -2.19 7.58
CA LEU A 28 -14.56 -2.07 8.99
C LEU A 28 -14.31 -0.66 9.53
N GLN A 29 -13.25 0.03 9.08
CA GLN A 29 -12.98 1.43 9.46
C GLN A 29 -14.12 2.38 9.06
N VAL A 30 -14.78 2.12 7.92
CA VAL A 30 -15.92 2.90 7.41
C VAL A 30 -17.28 2.22 7.60
N SER A 31 -17.33 1.14 8.39
CA SER A 31 -18.54 0.31 8.61
C SER A 31 -19.71 1.14 9.17
N THR A 32 -20.96 0.88 8.79
CA THR A 32 -22.12 1.54 9.42
C THR A 32 -22.21 1.29 10.93
N ASP A 33 -21.75 0.11 11.39
CA ASP A 33 -21.64 -0.17 12.81
C ASP A 33 -20.50 0.65 13.43
N LEU A 34 -20.84 1.53 14.37
CA LEU A 34 -19.88 2.39 15.04
C LEU A 34 -19.03 1.63 16.07
N VAL A 35 -19.51 0.50 16.60
CA VAL A 35 -18.80 -0.27 17.62
C VAL A 35 -17.54 -0.89 17.02
N VAL A 36 -17.66 -1.59 15.87
CA VAL A 36 -16.50 -2.22 15.22
C VAL A 36 -15.41 -1.22 14.81
N ARG A 37 -15.76 0.04 14.53
CA ARG A 37 -14.76 1.09 14.21
C ARG A 37 -13.80 1.39 15.36
N THR A 38 -14.18 1.06 16.59
CA THR A 38 -13.34 1.26 17.79
C THR A 38 -12.32 0.14 17.99
N ALA A 39 -12.40 -0.94 17.20
CA ALA A 39 -11.39 -2.00 17.23
C ALA A 39 -10.04 -1.46 16.73
N SER A 40 -8.97 -1.76 17.47
CA SER A 40 -7.65 -1.17 17.22
C SER A 40 -6.53 -2.19 17.40
N PHE A 41 -5.35 -1.81 16.91
CA PHE A 41 -4.10 -2.52 17.14
C PHE A 41 -3.04 -1.49 17.55
N ASP A 42 -2.34 -1.76 18.65
CA ASP A 42 -1.17 -0.99 19.07
C ASP A 42 0.10 -1.73 18.65
N LYS A 43 0.81 -1.17 17.66
CA LYS A 43 2.05 -1.75 17.15
C LYS A 43 3.19 -1.79 18.15
N THR A 44 3.17 -0.94 19.18
CA THR A 44 4.26 -0.88 20.18
C THR A 44 4.17 -2.05 21.15
N SER A 45 2.95 -2.41 21.53
CA SER A 45 2.68 -3.47 22.51
C SER A 45 2.21 -4.79 21.89
N GLY A 46 1.85 -4.80 20.60
CA GLY A 46 1.30 -5.98 19.93
C GLY A 46 -0.13 -6.32 20.40
N ILE A 47 -0.85 -5.35 20.96
CA ILE A 47 -2.18 -5.56 21.53
C ILE A 47 -3.27 -5.23 20.50
N PHE A 48 -4.15 -6.19 20.24
CA PHE A 48 -5.39 -6.00 19.52
C PHE A 48 -6.54 -5.77 20.52
N SER A 49 -7.22 -4.63 20.40
CA SER A 49 -8.44 -4.33 21.15
C SER A 49 -9.66 -4.65 20.29
N VAL A 50 -10.50 -5.56 20.76
CA VAL A 50 -11.72 -5.99 20.07
C VAL A 50 -12.94 -5.71 20.97
N PRO A 51 -13.88 -4.86 20.56
CA PRO A 51 -15.06 -4.54 21.34
C PRO A 51 -15.93 -5.77 21.64
N ALA A 52 -16.81 -5.64 22.64
CA ALA A 52 -17.80 -6.67 22.96
C ALA A 52 -18.58 -7.11 21.71
N ARG A 53 -18.90 -8.41 21.62
CA ARG A 53 -19.76 -9.00 20.58
C ARG A 53 -19.37 -8.62 19.14
N THR A 54 -18.07 -8.50 18.85
CA THR A 54 -17.55 -7.96 17.59
C THR A 54 -16.60 -8.96 16.91
N THR A 55 -16.68 -9.02 15.58
CA THR A 55 -15.63 -9.64 14.74
C THR A 55 -14.78 -8.54 14.11
N ALA A 56 -13.48 -8.55 14.39
CA ALA A 56 -12.54 -7.59 13.85
C ALA A 56 -11.54 -8.28 12.90
N VAL A 57 -11.44 -7.76 11.69
CA VAL A 57 -10.45 -8.18 10.69
C VAL A 57 -9.36 -7.13 10.64
N TYR A 58 -8.12 -7.56 10.86
CA TYR A 58 -6.94 -6.71 10.72
C TYR A 58 -6.13 -7.18 9.52
N VAL A 59 -5.53 -6.23 8.82
CA VAL A 59 -4.67 -6.49 7.67
C VAL A 59 -3.32 -5.83 7.89
N LEU A 60 -2.26 -6.53 7.53
CA LEU A 60 -0.92 -5.96 7.50
C LEU A 60 -0.79 -5.08 6.26
N THR A 61 -0.40 -3.82 6.45
CA THR A 61 -0.04 -2.96 5.33
C THR A 61 1.34 -3.37 4.81
N ARG A 62 1.49 -3.44 3.49
CA ARG A 62 2.81 -3.63 2.89
C ARG A 62 3.60 -2.34 3.04
N SER A 63 4.89 -2.46 3.33
CA SER A 63 5.79 -1.29 3.35
C SER A 63 5.85 -0.63 1.96
N ALA A 64 6.16 0.67 1.94
CA ALA A 64 6.35 1.39 0.67
C ALA A 64 7.41 0.73 -0.24
N ALA A 65 8.46 0.16 0.35
CA ALA A 65 9.51 -0.53 -0.40
C ALA A 65 8.99 -1.81 -1.10
N GLU A 66 8.19 -2.62 -0.42
CA GLU A 66 7.57 -3.81 -1.01
C GLU A 66 6.57 -3.45 -2.11
N GLN A 67 5.78 -2.39 -1.90
CA GLN A 67 4.85 -1.89 -2.92
C GLN A 67 5.58 -1.44 -4.19
N LEU A 68 6.71 -0.75 -4.06
CA LEU A 68 7.57 -0.37 -5.19
C LEU A 68 8.21 -1.57 -5.88
N ALA A 69 8.59 -2.61 -5.14
CA ALA A 69 9.10 -3.84 -5.74
C ALA A 69 8.04 -4.54 -6.61
N LEU A 70 6.79 -4.60 -6.14
CA LEU A 70 5.66 -5.14 -6.92
C LEU A 70 5.36 -4.28 -8.15
N LEU A 71 5.33 -2.96 -7.99
CA LEU A 71 5.14 -2.03 -9.12
C LEU A 71 6.23 -2.20 -10.19
N LYS A 72 7.48 -2.42 -9.78
CA LYS A 72 8.58 -2.72 -10.70
C LYS A 72 8.35 -4.03 -11.47
N MET A 73 7.83 -5.06 -10.79
CA MET A 73 7.47 -6.33 -11.44
C MET A 73 6.36 -6.15 -12.48
N ASP A 74 5.35 -5.32 -12.20
CA ASP A 74 4.27 -5.02 -13.14
C ASP A 74 4.79 -4.31 -14.40
N VAL A 75 5.69 -3.33 -14.24
CA VAL A 75 6.34 -2.68 -15.39
C VAL A 75 7.19 -3.67 -16.19
N GLN A 76 7.94 -4.55 -15.52
CA GLN A 76 8.74 -5.58 -16.18
C GLN A 76 7.86 -6.57 -16.97
N LYS A 77 6.69 -6.93 -16.43
CA LYS A 77 5.70 -7.77 -17.10
C LYS A 77 5.21 -7.11 -18.39
N LEU A 78 4.85 -5.82 -18.35
CA LEU A 78 4.42 -5.08 -19.56
C LEU A 78 5.52 -5.01 -20.63
N VAL A 79 6.80 -4.96 -20.23
CA VAL A 79 7.92 -5.07 -21.19
C VAL A 79 8.02 -6.48 -21.77
N ALA A 80 7.90 -7.52 -20.93
CA ALA A 80 7.95 -8.92 -21.39
C ALA A 80 6.79 -9.26 -22.34
N GLU A 81 5.63 -8.64 -22.16
CA GLU A 81 4.46 -8.76 -23.02
C GLU A 81 4.53 -7.88 -24.28
N ASN A 82 5.63 -7.15 -24.49
CA ASN A 82 5.85 -6.19 -25.58
C ASN A 82 4.83 -5.03 -25.64
N VAL A 83 4.11 -4.77 -24.55
CA VAL A 83 3.26 -3.58 -24.41
C VAL A 83 4.13 -2.33 -24.30
N LEU A 84 5.18 -2.41 -23.48
CA LEU A 84 6.20 -1.36 -23.36
C LEU A 84 7.45 -1.77 -24.13
N ASN A 85 8.05 -0.82 -24.84
CA ASN A 85 9.40 -1.04 -25.37
C ASN A 85 10.46 -0.92 -24.26
N ALA A 86 11.67 -1.41 -24.54
CA ALA A 86 12.76 -1.42 -23.58
C ALA A 86 13.12 -0.02 -23.03
N GLY A 87 12.99 1.03 -23.84
CA GLY A 87 13.26 2.41 -23.43
C GLY A 87 12.22 2.94 -22.45
N GLN A 88 10.93 2.74 -22.74
CA GLN A 88 9.81 3.14 -21.90
C GLN A 88 9.86 2.40 -20.54
N GLY A 89 10.04 1.07 -20.60
CA GLY A 89 10.20 0.24 -19.41
C GLY A 89 11.39 0.66 -18.55
N LYS A 90 12.57 0.88 -19.15
CA LYS A 90 13.75 1.34 -18.42
C LYS A 90 13.55 2.70 -17.74
N SER A 91 12.88 3.63 -18.41
CA SER A 91 12.59 4.96 -17.86
C SER A 91 11.64 4.90 -16.65
N LEU A 92 10.61 4.05 -16.71
CA LEU A 92 9.69 3.83 -15.59
C LEU A 92 10.38 3.11 -14.42
N ILE A 93 11.09 2.01 -14.70
CA ILE A 93 11.85 1.25 -13.70
C ILE A 93 12.88 2.13 -12.99
N SER A 94 13.61 2.97 -13.74
CA SER A 94 14.59 3.87 -13.14
C SER A 94 13.96 4.87 -12.16
N LYS A 95 12.73 5.34 -12.40
CA LYS A 95 12.02 6.21 -11.44
C LYS A 95 11.66 5.44 -10.17
N ILE A 96 11.22 4.19 -10.30
CA ILE A 96 10.96 3.32 -9.15
C ILE A 96 12.23 3.10 -8.33
N ASP A 97 13.35 2.77 -8.99
CA ASP A 97 14.65 2.55 -8.33
C ASP A 97 15.15 3.83 -7.62
N ILE A 98 14.95 5.00 -8.23
CA ILE A 98 15.27 6.29 -7.61
C ILE A 98 14.37 6.55 -6.39
N ALA A 99 13.07 6.24 -6.47
CA ALA A 99 12.15 6.39 -5.34
C ALA A 99 12.54 5.46 -4.17
N LEU A 100 12.84 4.19 -4.44
CA LEU A 100 13.37 3.23 -3.47
C LEU A 100 14.63 3.74 -2.79
N SER A 101 15.60 4.21 -3.57
CA SER A 101 16.84 4.79 -3.04
C SER A 101 16.59 6.02 -2.17
N ARG A 102 15.55 6.83 -2.46
CA ARG A 102 15.20 8.02 -1.67
C ARG A 102 14.55 7.61 -0.34
N LEU A 103 13.70 6.59 -0.33
CA LEU A 103 13.10 6.05 0.90
C LEU A 103 14.17 5.49 1.85
N ALA A 104 15.13 4.71 1.32
CA ALA A 104 16.25 4.21 2.11
C ALA A 104 17.13 5.32 2.71
N GLN A 105 17.05 6.55 2.19
CA GLN A 105 17.76 7.73 2.69
C GLN A 105 16.89 8.64 3.58
N GLY A 106 15.65 8.23 3.92
CA GLY A 106 14.69 9.06 4.66
C GLY A 106 14.21 10.29 3.88
N LYS A 107 14.35 10.31 2.55
CA LYS A 107 14.00 11.44 1.68
C LYS A 107 12.60 11.27 1.09
N GLU A 108 11.60 11.12 1.96
CA GLU A 108 10.21 10.80 1.61
C GLU A 108 9.60 11.75 0.58
N GLN A 109 9.71 13.07 0.82
CA GLN A 109 9.16 14.06 -0.12
C GLN A 109 9.78 13.96 -1.51
N LYS A 110 11.08 13.66 -1.58
CA LYS A 110 11.73 13.43 -2.87
C LYS A 110 11.26 12.12 -3.50
N ALA A 111 11.00 11.07 -2.72
CA ALA A 111 10.43 9.83 -3.24
C ALA A 111 9.04 10.08 -3.83
N VAL A 112 8.17 10.79 -3.11
CA VAL A 112 6.84 11.20 -3.56
C VAL A 112 6.91 11.99 -4.87
N SER A 113 7.78 13.00 -4.98
CA SER A 113 7.95 13.73 -6.24
C SER A 113 8.44 12.85 -7.39
N THR A 114 9.25 11.82 -7.13
CA THR A 114 9.64 10.85 -8.18
C THR A 114 8.43 10.04 -8.64
N LEU A 115 7.59 9.59 -7.71
CA LEU A 115 6.41 8.77 -8.02
C LEU A 115 5.34 9.58 -8.77
N GLN A 116 5.20 10.88 -8.47
CA GLN A 116 4.39 11.79 -9.28
C GLN A 116 4.92 11.87 -10.72
N ALA A 117 6.24 11.98 -10.91
CA ALA A 117 6.83 11.95 -12.25
C ALA A 117 6.65 10.60 -12.97
N PHE A 118 6.63 9.49 -12.23
CA PHE A 118 6.25 8.17 -12.77
C PHE A 118 4.81 8.18 -13.26
N ILE A 119 3.85 8.66 -12.45
CA ILE A 119 2.43 8.77 -12.81
C ILE A 119 2.25 9.65 -14.05
N SER A 120 2.91 10.81 -14.11
CA SER A 120 2.85 11.67 -15.30
C SER A 120 3.32 10.95 -16.57
N GLN A 121 4.37 10.13 -16.49
CA GLN A 121 4.83 9.34 -17.62
C GLN A 121 3.83 8.25 -18.00
N VAL A 122 3.23 7.55 -17.03
CA VAL A 122 2.18 6.55 -17.28
C VAL A 122 1.00 7.18 -18.03
N ASN A 123 0.54 8.37 -17.60
CA ASN A 123 -0.52 9.11 -18.28
C ASN A 123 -0.13 9.50 -19.71
N SER A 124 1.14 9.86 -19.97
CA SER A 124 1.62 10.13 -21.34
C SER A 124 1.52 8.89 -22.23
N LEU A 125 1.95 7.73 -21.71
CA LEU A 125 1.90 6.46 -22.45
C LEU A 125 0.45 6.01 -22.72
N GLU A 126 -0.47 6.31 -21.81
CA GLU A 126 -1.91 6.12 -22.03
C GLU A 126 -2.44 7.02 -23.16
N LEU A 127 -2.11 8.32 -23.13
CA LEU A 127 -2.53 9.29 -24.16
C LEU A 127 -1.94 8.97 -25.54
N GLU A 128 -0.73 8.42 -25.58
CA GLU A 128 -0.07 7.93 -26.79
C GLU A 128 -0.65 6.59 -27.29
N GLY A 129 -1.59 5.98 -26.56
CA GLY A 129 -2.21 4.70 -26.91
C GLY A 129 -1.29 3.48 -26.72
N ILE A 130 -0.16 3.65 -26.03
CA ILE A 130 0.79 2.56 -25.73
C ILE A 130 0.25 1.71 -24.57
N LEU A 131 -0.27 2.35 -23.52
CA LEU A 131 -0.97 1.68 -22.44
C LEU A 131 -2.47 1.77 -22.66
N THR A 132 -3.18 0.67 -22.39
CA THR A 132 -4.63 0.71 -22.23
C THR A 132 -5.01 1.46 -20.95
N PHE A 133 -6.25 1.95 -20.89
CA PHE A 133 -6.81 2.57 -19.68
C PHE A 133 -6.62 1.70 -18.43
N GLU A 134 -6.89 0.40 -18.54
CA GLU A 134 -6.76 -0.55 -17.42
C GLU A 134 -5.31 -0.71 -16.97
N GLN A 135 -4.36 -0.81 -17.91
CA GLN A 135 -2.93 -0.93 -17.59
C GLN A 135 -2.40 0.37 -16.96
N ALA A 136 -2.78 1.53 -17.50
CA ALA A 136 -2.38 2.82 -16.95
C ALA A 136 -2.95 3.04 -15.55
N GLU A 137 -4.23 2.71 -15.34
CA GLU A 137 -4.89 2.83 -14.04
C GLU A 137 -4.27 1.88 -13.01
N ALA A 138 -3.95 0.64 -13.36
CA ALA A 138 -3.28 -0.29 -12.45
C ALA A 138 -1.93 0.26 -11.95
N LEU A 139 -1.07 0.76 -12.86
CA LEU A 139 0.22 1.35 -12.49
C LEU A 139 0.06 2.64 -11.67
N ARG A 140 -0.87 3.51 -12.08
CA ARG A 140 -1.17 4.77 -11.39
C ARG A 140 -1.67 4.52 -9.98
N LYS A 141 -2.62 3.60 -9.82
CA LYS A 141 -3.16 3.23 -8.52
C LYS A 141 -2.08 2.68 -7.59
N ALA A 142 -1.26 1.75 -8.07
CA ALA A 142 -0.16 1.21 -7.27
C ALA A 142 0.84 2.29 -6.82
N ALA A 143 1.17 3.24 -7.69
CA ALA A 143 2.02 4.39 -7.34
C ALA A 143 1.36 5.34 -6.32
N LEU A 144 0.05 5.60 -6.46
CA LEU A 144 -0.72 6.42 -5.52
C LEU A 144 -0.83 5.75 -4.14
N ASP A 145 -1.14 4.45 -4.09
CA ASP A 145 -1.19 3.69 -2.85
C ASP A 145 0.18 3.72 -2.13
N THR A 146 1.28 3.68 -2.89
CA THR A 146 2.64 3.85 -2.36
C THR A 146 2.86 5.25 -1.79
N ILE A 147 2.43 6.30 -2.50
CA ILE A 147 2.51 7.69 -2.00
C ILE A 147 1.73 7.82 -0.69
N THR A 148 0.53 7.26 -0.61
CA THR A 148 -0.28 7.27 0.62
C THR A 148 0.42 6.54 1.75
N THR A 149 1.08 5.42 1.47
CA THR A 149 1.86 4.68 2.48
C THR A 149 3.01 5.54 3.00
N ILE A 150 3.80 6.15 2.12
CA ILE A 150 4.93 7.03 2.50
C ILE A 150 4.48 8.23 3.34
N GLN A 151 3.29 8.77 3.08
CA GLN A 151 2.79 9.97 3.77
C GLN A 151 2.15 9.65 5.14
N ASN A 152 1.86 8.38 5.42
CA ASN A 152 1.23 7.93 6.65
C ASN A 152 2.18 7.15 7.58
N ASP A 153 3.43 6.90 7.14
CA ASP A 153 4.54 6.39 7.96
C ASP A 153 5.11 7.49 8.89
#